data_AF-A0A958FQG1-F1
#
_entry.id   AF-A0A958FQG1-F1
#
_cell.length_a   1.000
_cell.length_b   1.000
_cell.length_c   1.000
_cell.angle_alpha   90.00
_cell.angle_beta   90.00
_cell.angle_gamma   90.00
#
_symmetry.space_group_name_H-M   'P 1'
#
loop_
_entity.id
_entity.type
_entity.pdbx_description
1 polymer ?
#
loop_
_entity_poly.entity_id
_entity_poly.type
_entity_poly.pdbx_seq_one_letter_code
_entity_poly.pdbx_strand_id
1 'polypeptide(L)' 'MSKSYKILSPQDLQNVSNSETTFALDVLNGLSEHPKRLSSKYFYDDTGSVYFQKIMNLPEYYLTRCETEIIE' A
#
# COMPACT_ATOMS: atom_id res chain seq x y z
N MET A 1 -15.29 -9.03 -24.10
CA MET A 1 -15.74 -7.78 -23.42
C MET A 1 -14.55 -6.85 -23.31
N SER A 2 -14.53 -5.77 -24.09
CA SER A 2 -13.49 -4.74 -23.95
C SER A 2 -13.79 -3.94 -22.67
N LYS A 3 -12.92 -4.03 -21.66
CA LYS A 3 -13.05 -3.18 -20.47
C LYS A 3 -12.64 -1.75 -20.86
N SER A 4 -13.57 -0.82 -20.84
CA SER A 4 -13.28 0.61 -20.99
C SER A 4 -12.67 1.13 -19.71
N TYR A 5 -11.44 1.62 -19.76
CA TYR A 5 -10.76 2.25 -18.62
C TYR A 5 -10.74 3.77 -18.79
N LYS A 6 -10.93 4.50 -17.68
CA LYS A 6 -10.74 5.96 -17.63
C LYS A 6 -9.27 6.24 -17.33
N ILE A 7 -8.61 7.00 -18.19
CA ILE A 7 -7.28 7.57 -17.90
C ILE A 7 -7.51 8.83 -17.07
N LEU A 8 -6.94 8.89 -15.86
CA LEU A 8 -7.05 10.05 -14.99
C LEU A 8 -6.04 11.13 -15.40
N SER A 9 -6.48 12.38 -15.47
CA SER A 9 -5.61 13.55 -15.62
C SER A 9 -5.43 14.28 -14.28
N PRO A 10 -4.42 15.15 -14.12
CA PRO A 10 -4.26 15.97 -12.90
C PRO A 10 -5.49 16.82 -12.53
N GLN A 11 -6.36 17.14 -13.49
CA GLN A 11 -7.60 17.90 -13.23
C GLN A 11 -8.75 17.04 -12.69
N ASP A 12 -8.74 15.72 -12.95
CA ASP A 12 -9.72 14.79 -12.36
C ASP A 12 -9.55 14.65 -10.83
N LEU A 13 -8.49 15.23 -10.26
CA LEU A 13 -7.98 14.94 -8.91
C LEU A 13 -8.37 15.99 -7.86
N GLN A 14 -9.02 17.09 -8.25
CA GLN A 14 -9.20 18.25 -7.36
C GLN A 14 -10.34 18.11 -6.33
N ASN A 15 -11.19 17.08 -6.41
CA ASN A 15 -12.43 17.02 -5.61
C ASN A 15 -12.78 15.65 -5.00
N VAL A 16 -11.83 14.72 -4.83
CA VAL A 16 -12.22 13.34 -4.48
C VAL A 16 -11.93 12.97 -3.04
N SER A 17 -13.01 12.86 -2.26
CA SER A 17 -13.05 12.50 -0.84
C SER A 17 -13.41 11.02 -0.60
N ASN A 18 -12.86 10.10 -1.38
CA ASN A 18 -13.12 8.66 -1.24
C ASN A 18 -11.83 7.82 -1.26
N SER A 19 -11.76 6.77 -0.44
CA SER A 19 -10.54 5.97 -0.19
C SER A 19 -9.99 5.27 -1.43
N GLU A 20 -10.87 4.75 -2.29
CA GLU A 20 -10.50 4.16 -3.59
C GLU A 20 -9.82 5.18 -4.51
N THR A 21 -10.26 6.44 -4.44
CA THR A 21 -9.65 7.49 -5.24
C THR A 21 -8.30 7.91 -4.67
N THR A 22 -8.12 7.91 -3.35
CA THR A 22 -6.80 8.11 -2.74
C THR A 22 -5.78 7.07 -3.22
N PHE A 23 -6.17 5.79 -3.34
CA PHE A 23 -5.28 4.77 -3.90
C PHE A 23 -4.91 5.04 -5.36
N ALA A 24 -5.91 5.30 -6.22
CA ALA A 24 -5.66 5.60 -7.62
C ALA A 24 -4.74 6.83 -7.81
N LEU A 25 -4.91 7.84 -6.95
CA LEU A 25 -4.09 9.05 -6.92
C LEU A 25 -2.64 8.76 -6.54
N ASP A 26 -2.44 8.06 -5.42
CA ASP A 26 -1.10 7.74 -4.93
C ASP A 26 -0.34 6.87 -5.95
N VAL A 27 -1.04 5.96 -6.64
CA VAL A 27 -0.47 5.15 -7.73
C VAL A 27 -0.11 5.99 -8.94
N LEU A 28 -1.02 6.84 -9.42
CA LEU A 28 -0.77 7.70 -10.57
C LEU A 28 0.44 8.60 -10.33
N ASN A 29 0.43 9.34 -9.21
CA ASN A 29 1.50 10.27 -8.87
C ASN A 29 2.83 9.52 -8.68
N GLY A 30 2.84 8.47 -7.86
CA GLY A 30 4.07 7.75 -7.51
C GLY A 30 4.72 7.02 -8.69
N LEU A 31 3.93 6.48 -9.62
CA LEU A 31 4.47 5.81 -10.82
C LEU A 31 4.84 6.78 -11.94
N SER A 32 4.37 8.03 -11.89
CA SER A 32 4.82 9.12 -12.76
C SER A 32 6.10 9.81 -12.27
N GLU A 33 6.53 9.59 -11.03
CA GLU A 33 7.79 10.13 -10.49
C GLU A 33 9.05 9.46 -11.10
N HIS A 34 10.18 10.17 -11.01
CA HIS A 34 11.51 9.67 -11.34
C HIS A 34 12.49 9.98 -10.19
N PRO A 35 12.81 8.99 -9.32
CA PRO A 35 12.47 7.58 -9.41
C PRO A 35 11.00 7.27 -9.04
N LYS A 36 10.46 6.17 -9.59
CA LYS A 36 9.10 5.69 -9.27
C LYS A 36 9.02 5.23 -7.82
N ARG A 37 7.88 5.48 -7.18
CA ARG A 37 7.64 5.13 -5.76
C ARG A 37 6.18 4.77 -5.52
N LEU A 38 5.93 3.96 -4.50
CA LEU A 38 4.61 3.74 -3.91
C LEU A 38 4.73 3.72 -2.38
N SER A 39 3.64 4.11 -1.69
CA SER A 39 3.58 3.99 -0.23
C SER A 39 3.51 2.52 0.19
N SER A 40 4.31 2.13 1.18
CA SER A 40 4.29 0.77 1.74
C SER A 40 2.97 0.41 2.44
N LYS A 41 2.09 1.39 2.74
CA LYS A 41 0.76 1.13 3.31
C LYS A 41 -0.08 0.20 2.42
N TYR A 42 0.16 0.19 1.11
CA TYR A 42 -0.53 -0.67 0.15
C TYR A 42 -0.04 -2.12 0.13
N PHE A 43 0.98 -2.46 0.94
CA PHE A 43 1.33 -3.86 1.18
C PHE A 43 0.36 -4.56 2.13
N TYR A 44 -0.50 -3.85 2.84
CA TYR A 44 -1.30 -4.40 3.94
C TYR A 44 -2.79 -4.50 3.59
N ASP A 45 -3.12 -5.08 2.43
CA ASP A 45 -4.47 -5.60 2.20
C ASP A 45 -4.68 -6.91 2.98
N ASP A 46 -5.83 -7.57 2.84
CA ASP A 46 -6.11 -8.84 3.54
C ASP A 46 -5.02 -9.89 3.31
N THR A 47 -4.50 -9.99 2.09
CA THR A 47 -3.49 -10.99 1.71
C THR A 47 -2.12 -10.59 2.22
N GLY A 48 -1.74 -9.34 2.01
CA GLY A 48 -0.48 -8.77 2.43
C GLY A 48 -0.32 -8.74 3.95
N SER A 49 -1.42 -8.53 4.68
CA SER A 49 -1.45 -8.66 6.14
C SER A 49 -1.12 -10.08 6.58
N VAL A 50 -1.67 -11.11 5.93
CA VAL A 50 -1.32 -12.52 6.22
C VAL A 50 0.16 -12.80 5.95
N TYR A 51 0.72 -12.22 4.88
CA TYR A 51 2.16 -12.35 4.62
C TYR A 51 3.01 -11.66 5.69
N PHE A 52 2.62 -10.47 6.15
CA PHE A 52 3.31 -9.79 7.23
C PHE A 52 3.28 -10.62 8.53
N GLN A 53 2.14 -11.23 8.87
CA GLN A 53 2.05 -12.15 10.02
C GLN A 53 3.01 -13.33 9.89
N LYS A 54 3.19 -13.90 8.69
CA LYS A 54 4.20 -14.94 8.45
C LYS A 54 5.62 -14.41 8.62
N ILE A 55 5.90 -13.20 8.12
CA ILE A 55 7.21 -12.54 8.27
C ILE A 55 7.56 -12.37 9.75
N MET A 56 6.60 -11.95 10.58
CA MET A 56 6.83 -11.78 12.03
C MET A 56 7.23 -13.07 12.76
N ASN A 57 6.93 -14.24 12.19
CA ASN A 57 7.32 -15.54 12.74
C ASN A 57 8.66 -16.06 12.20
N LEU A 58 9.31 -15.35 11.28
CA LEU A 58 10.61 -15.76 10.74
C LEU A 58 11.72 -15.56 11.79
N PRO A 59 12.67 -16.50 11.91
CA PRO A 59 13.76 -16.38 12.88
C PRO A 59 14.64 -15.14 12.63
N GLU A 60 14.73 -14.67 11.38
CA GLU A 60 15.46 -13.47 11.00
C GLU A 60 14.72 -12.17 11.38
N TYR A 61 13.39 -12.20 11.52
CA TYR A 61 12.58 -11.02 11.84
C TYR A 61 12.29 -10.94 13.34
N TYR A 62 13.33 -10.63 14.11
CA TYR A 62 13.28 -10.68 15.57
C TYR A 62 12.40 -9.60 16.25
N LEU A 63 11.99 -8.55 15.52
CA LEU A 63 11.35 -7.36 16.09
C LEU A 63 10.11 -7.68 16.92
N THR A 64 9.17 -8.46 16.35
CA THR A 64 7.92 -8.81 17.04
C THR A 64 8.18 -9.60 18.31
N ARG A 65 9.12 -10.55 18.28
CA ARG A 65 9.49 -11.33 19.48
C ARG A 65 10.06 -10.45 20.59
N CYS A 66 10.94 -9.52 20.25
CA CYS A 66 11.51 -8.61 21.25
C CYS A 66 10.49 -7.63 21.82
N GLU A 67 9.53 -7.17 21.01
CA GLU A 67 8.42 -6.34 21.52
C GLU A 67 7.58 -7.12 22.53
N THR A 68 7.20 -8.35 22.21
CA THR A 68 6.48 -9.25 23.12
C THR A 68 7.25 -9.49 24.42
N GLU A 69 8.56 -9.80 24.36
CA GLU A 69 9.41 -10.04 25.54
C GLU A 69 9.50 -8.84 26.51
N ILE A 70 9.30 -7.61 26.02
CA ILE A 70 9.37 -6.39 26.84
C ILE A 70 8.02 -6.07 27.49
N ILE A 71 6.91 -6.37 26.81
CA ILE A 71 5.56 -5.91 27.18
C ILE A 71 4.78 -6.98 27.97
N GLU A 72 5.01 -8.27 27.69
CA GLU A 72 4.34 -9.41 28.34
C GLU A 72 5.15 -9.99 29.51
#